data_AF-A0A2N3E0M8-F1
#
_entry.id   AF-A0A2N3E0M8-F1
#
_cell.length_a   1.000
_cell.length_b   1.000
_cell.length_c   1.000
_cell.angle_alpha   90.00
_cell.angle_beta   90.00
_cell.angle_gamma   90.00
#
_symmetry.space_group_name_H-M   'P 1'
#
loop_
_entity.id
_entity.type
_entity.pdbx_description
1 polymer ?
#
loop_
_entity_poly.entity_id
_entity_poly.type
_entity_poly.pdbx_seq_one_letter_code
_entity_poly.pdbx_strand_id
1 'polypeptide(L)' 'MTLSLERPLVLVGAGKMGGALLSGWLANGLSPALVCLRDPEPPADVARLAVREGISLNATIRDIALRQPAVVVV' A
#
# COMPACT_ATOMS: atom_id res chain seq x y z
N MET A 1 19.19 9.78 3.01
CA MET A 1 18.01 9.54 3.85
C MET A 1 17.52 8.14 3.53
N THR A 2 17.75 7.17 4.41
CA THR A 2 17.33 5.77 4.19
C THR A 2 15.97 5.60 4.85
N LEU A 3 14.95 5.19 4.07
CA LEU A 3 13.64 4.86 4.62
C LEU A 3 13.70 3.47 5.25
N SER A 4 13.60 3.40 6.58
CA SER A 4 13.40 2.13 7.28
C SER A 4 11.91 1.78 7.29
N LEU A 5 11.54 0.74 6.56
CA LEU A 5 10.17 0.23 6.50
C LEU A 5 9.91 -0.74 7.66
N GLU A 6 9.94 -0.24 8.89
CA GLU A 6 9.48 -0.97 10.08
C GLU A 6 8.02 -0.65 10.42
N ARG A 7 7.49 0.44 9.83
CA ARG A 7 6.11 0.89 9.96
C ARG A 7 5.46 1.01 8.59
N PRO A 8 4.12 0.95 8.48
CA PRO A 8 3.47 0.84 7.20
C PRO A 8 3.70 2.03 6.26
N LEU A 9 3.74 1.74 4.96
CA LEU A 9 3.58 2.67 3.86
C LEU A 9 2.10 2.70 3.47
N VAL A 10 1.54 3.90 3.34
CA VAL A 10 0.19 4.09 2.81
C VAL A 10 0.30 4.61 1.39
N LEU A 11 -0.33 3.93 0.44
CA LEU A 11 -0.49 4.40 -0.92
C LEU A 11 -1.95 4.82 -1.13
N VAL A 12 -2.16 6.11 -1.40
CA VAL A 12 -3.44 6.69 -1.74
C VAL A 12 -3.50 6.85 -3.25
N GLY A 13 -4.50 6.25 -3.90
CA GLY A 13 -4.57 6.18 -5.36
C GLY A 13 -3.76 5.02 -5.93
N ALA A 14 -4.45 3.92 -6.20
CA ALA A 14 -3.90 2.68 -6.75
C ALA A 14 -4.24 2.49 -8.25
N GLY A 15 -4.49 3.60 -8.97
CA GLY A 15 -4.64 3.62 -10.43
C GLY A 15 -3.38 3.16 -11.17
N LYS A 16 -3.23 3.47 -12.46
CA LYS A 16 -2.10 2.98 -13.28
C LYS A 16 -0.72 3.23 -12.66
N MET A 17 -0.47 4.46 -12.18
CA MET A 17 0.81 4.81 -11.57
C MET A 17 0.99 4.18 -10.18
N GLY A 18 -0.02 4.27 -9.32
CA GLY A 18 0.03 3.67 -7.99
C GLY A 18 0.21 2.15 -8.04
N GLY A 19 -0.48 1.47 -8.93
CA GLY A 19 -0.33 0.03 -9.17
C GLY A 19 1.07 -0.34 -9.68
N ALA A 20 1.66 0.47 -10.56
CA ALA A 20 3.03 0.26 -11.03
C ALA A 20 4.07 0.46 -9.91
N LEU A 21 3.91 1.51 -9.10
CA LEU A 21 4.75 1.75 -7.93
C LEU A 21 4.65 0.61 -6.92
N LEU A 22 3.42 0.20 -6.59
CA LEU A 22 3.16 -0.93 -5.71
C LEU A 22 3.85 -2.21 -6.20
N SER A 23 3.64 -2.56 -7.47
CA SER A 23 4.24 -3.75 -8.08
C SER A 23 5.76 -3.68 -8.03
N GLY A 24 6.34 -2.53 -8.33
CA GLY A 24 7.79 -2.29 -8.23
C GLY A 24 8.30 -2.47 -6.81
N TRP A 25 7.64 -1.91 -5.80
CA TRP A 25 8.08 -2.04 -4.40
C TRP A 25 8.00 -3.48 -3.91
N LEU A 26 6.92 -4.19 -4.22
CA LEU A 26 6.78 -5.61 -3.87
C LEU A 26 7.89 -6.45 -4.54
N ALA A 27 8.18 -6.20 -5.83
CA ALA A 27 9.25 -6.88 -6.53
C ALA A 27 10.65 -6.58 -5.96
N ASN A 28 10.83 -5.41 -5.34
CA ASN A 28 12.06 -5.01 -4.65
C ASN A 28 12.10 -5.45 -3.16
N GLY A 29 11.16 -6.30 -2.71
CA GLY A 29 11.19 -6.90 -1.38
C GLY A 29 10.45 -6.11 -0.29
N LEU A 30 9.62 -5.12 -0.64
CA LEU A 30 8.71 -4.53 0.34
C LEU A 30 7.72 -5.59 0.83
N SER A 31 7.67 -5.79 2.15
CA SER A 31 6.71 -6.72 2.75
C SER A 31 5.28 -6.23 2.49
N PRO A 32 4.38 -7.05 1.91
CA PRO A 32 2.98 -6.71 1.71
C PRO A 32 2.26 -6.31 3.01
N ALA A 33 2.65 -6.89 4.16
CA ALA A 33 2.06 -6.59 5.47
C ALA A 33 2.29 -5.14 5.92
N LEU A 34 3.33 -4.49 5.38
CA LEU A 34 3.66 -3.08 5.61
C LEU A 34 2.98 -2.15 4.60
N VAL A 35 2.14 -2.66 3.69
CA VAL A 35 1.44 -1.83 2.71
C VAL A 35 -0.02 -1.66 3.13
N CYS A 36 -0.49 -0.42 3.05
CA CYS A 36 -1.91 -0.11 3.13
C CYS A 36 -2.33 0.68 1.88
N LEU A 37 -3.34 0.19 1.17
CA LEU A 37 -3.89 0.84 -0.03
C LEU A 37 -5.16 1.58 0.31
N ARG A 38 -5.32 2.78 -0.27
CA ARG A 38 -6.53 3.59 -0.18
C ARG A 38 -6.91 4.01 -1.59
N ASP A 39 -7.87 3.32 -2.17
CA ASP A 39 -8.43 3.66 -3.47
C ASP A 39 -9.92 3.27 -3.46
N PRO A 40 -10.85 4.22 -3.63
CA PRO A 40 -12.28 3.91 -3.68
C PRO A 40 -12.66 2.91 -4.78
N GLU A 41 -11.95 2.95 -5.91
CA GLU A 41 -12.22 2.13 -7.09
C GLU A 41 -10.89 1.63 -7.69
N PRO A 42 -10.20 0.70 -7.01
CA PRO A 42 -8.93 0.21 -7.48
C PRO A 42 -9.12 -0.58 -8.78
N PRO A 43 -8.19 -0.47 -9.74
CA PRO A 43 -8.13 -1.36 -10.89
C PRO A 43 -8.18 -2.84 -10.49
N ALA A 44 -8.86 -3.67 -11.28
CA ALA A 44 -9.11 -5.08 -10.94
C ALA A 44 -7.82 -5.91 -10.73
N ASP A 45 -6.75 -5.58 -11.45
CA ASP A 45 -5.42 -6.16 -11.25
C ASP A 45 -4.82 -5.79 -9.90
N VAL A 46 -4.93 -4.52 -9.47
CA VAL A 46 -4.44 -4.08 -8.15
C VAL A 46 -5.27 -4.66 -7.01
N ALA A 47 -6.59 -4.72 -7.16
CA ALA A 47 -7.45 -5.39 -6.18
C ALA A 47 -7.09 -6.88 -6.02
N ARG A 48 -6.87 -7.60 -7.13
CA ARG A 48 -6.44 -9.00 -7.11
C ARG A 48 -5.05 -9.18 -6.50
N LEU A 49 -4.11 -8.28 -6.82
CA LEU A 49 -2.78 -8.23 -6.21
C LEU A 49 -2.91 -8.06 -4.69
N ALA A 50 -3.74 -7.12 -4.23
CA ALA A 50 -3.93 -6.85 -2.82
C ALA A 50 -4.46 -8.08 -2.07
N VAL A 51 -5.46 -8.77 -2.63
CA VAL A 51 -5.98 -10.02 -2.06
C VAL A 51 -4.92 -11.12 -2.02
N ARG A 52 -4.19 -11.31 -3.12
CA ARG A 52 -3.18 -12.37 -3.23
C ARG A 52 -2.03 -12.21 -2.24
N GLU A 53 -1.56 -10.97 -2.06
CA GLU A 53 -0.41 -10.66 -1.21
C GLU A 53 -0.82 -10.32 0.25
N GLY A 54 -2.13 -10.28 0.55
CA GLY A 54 -2.64 -9.93 1.89
C GLY A 54 -2.47 -8.44 2.25
N ILE A 55 -2.49 -7.56 1.24
CA ILE A 55 -2.36 -6.12 1.43
C ILE A 55 -3.66 -5.54 1.96
N SER A 56 -3.56 -4.68 2.98
CA SER A 56 -4.71 -4.00 3.57
C SER A 56 -5.29 -2.96 2.60
N LEU A 57 -6.40 -3.28 1.95
CA LEU A 57 -7.12 -2.38 1.04
C LEU A 57 -8.28 -1.69 1.76
N ASN A 58 -8.32 -0.35 1.67
CA ASN A 58 -9.39 0.49 2.17
C ASN A 58 -9.71 0.37 3.67
N ALA A 59 -8.69 0.07 4.50
CA ALA A 59 -8.80 0.23 5.94
C ALA A 59 -9.26 1.64 6.32
N THR A 60 -9.89 1.77 7.48
CA THR A 60 -10.36 3.08 7.94
C THR A 60 -9.17 3.99 8.21
N ILE A 61 -9.37 5.31 8.08
CA ILE A 61 -8.32 6.30 8.39
C ILE A 61 -7.86 6.14 9.84
N ARG A 62 -8.78 5.80 10.75
CA ARG A 62 -8.47 5.55 12.15
C ARG A 62 -7.54 4.35 12.31
N ASP A 63 -7.83 3.22 11.66
CA ASP A 63 -6.99 2.02 11.73
C ASP A 63 -5.60 2.28 11.15
N ILE A 64 -5.54 3.02 10.04
CA ILE A 64 -4.26 3.44 9.44
C ILE A 64 -3.47 4.31 10.42
N ALA A 65 -4.11 5.31 11.04
CA ALA A 65 -3.46 6.22 11.99
C ALA A 65 -2.92 5.48 13.23
N LEU A 66 -3.66 4.48 13.74
CA LEU A 66 -3.22 3.64 14.86
C LEU A 66 -1.95 2.85 14.55
N ARG A 67 -1.73 2.49 13.29
CA ARG A 67 -0.52 1.80 12.83
C ARG A 67 0.69 2.73 12.63
N GLN A 68 0.51 4.04 12.81
CA GLN A 68 1.56 5.07 12.73
C GLN A 68 2.43 4.94 11.47
N PRO A 69 1.87 5.19 10.27
CA PRO A 69 2.60 4.97 9.02
C PRO A 69 3.89 5.79 8.96
N ALA A 70 4.93 5.21 8.37
CA ALA A 70 6.21 5.90 8.17
C ALA A 70 6.11 6.92 7.02
N VAL A 71 5.30 6.61 6.01
CA VAL A 71 5.17 7.41 4.80
C VAL A 71 3.77 7.26 4.20
N VAL A 72 3.27 8.35 3.63
CA VAL A 72 2.04 8.39 2.85
C VAL A 72 2.41 8.90 1.46
N VAL A 73 2.10 8.10 0.43
CA VAL A 73 2.31 8.42 -0.98
C VAL A 73 0.93 8.67 -1.60
N VAL A 74 0.80 9.76 -2.37
CA VAL A 74 -0.44 10.22 -3.01
C VAL A 74 -0.21 10.41 -4.50
#